data_AF-A0A815RMB0-F1
#
_entry.id   AF-A0A815RMB0-F1
#
_cell.length_a   1.000
_cell.length_b   1.000
_cell.length_c   1.000
_cell.angle_alpha   90.00
_cell.angle_beta   90.00
_cell.angle_gamma   90.00
#
_symmetry.space_group_name_H-M   'P 1'
#
loop_
_entity.id
_entity.type
_entity.pdbx_description
1 polymer ?
#
loop_
_entity_poly.entity_id
_entity_poly.type
_entity_poly.pdbx_seq_one_letter_code
_entity_poly.pdbx_strand_id
1 'polypeptide(L)'
;MKISIISHLGVPPRVFRPQVRSKYHDIEERISHITDPKRTAVDLYKGIKGPNATRETRMEAVAWIAVCKFSCRLEGGFVRDWVVGNYTSRPANPSPSPKDWIEYSNNLPYLNKEVVPADLDCHLPTHAYFDIEKFQDELHKYHITCKVYRQDWRYVLLIDEDVPTGPFTMDLIEPHVALTQDRIDFDVNNLSLEKEYTHELAMRVDIQQRPYLIELEAIVDNIKNKRFQILRPIDYRLEERVDKMVNIRHWTQLGQPFLVVPNPDPKYWSVLVRLPSSDKLYKDVEAQMKNIENNTTILSIEQIRNPLLEDQYEAMKRIIAKQCSSFDPNERELFHGTNGEAIDGIRDNGFDDRFSKTGNWGK
;
A
#
# COMPACT_ATOMS: atom_id res chain seq x y z
N MET A 1 2.34 26.59 16.62
CA MET A 1 1.76 25.30 17.02
C MET A 1 2.02 24.33 15.87
N LYS A 2 2.99 23.41 16.00
CA LYS A 2 3.27 22.39 14.97
C LYS A 2 2.24 21.27 15.16
N ILE A 3 1.20 21.27 14.32
CA ILE A 3 0.29 20.14 14.23
C ILE A 3 0.99 19.11 13.35
N SER A 4 1.56 18.07 13.95
CA SER A 4 1.99 16.89 13.20
C SER A 4 0.72 16.13 12.81
N ILE A 5 0.26 16.31 11.57
CA ILE A 5 -0.79 15.48 10.99
C ILE A 5 -0.13 14.14 10.68
N ILE A 6 -0.20 13.22 11.64
CA ILE A 6 0.17 11.83 11.40
C ILE A 6 -1.07 11.19 10.77
N SER A 7 -1.10 11.18 9.43
CA SER A 7 -2.14 10.48 8.66
C SER A 7 -1.89 8.97 8.70
N HIS A 8 -2.14 8.33 9.84
CA HIS A 8 -2.20 6.87 9.87
C HIS A 8 -3.50 6.45 9.20
N LEU A 9 -3.45 6.13 7.91
CA LEU A 9 -4.53 5.43 7.20
C LEU A 9 -4.66 3.94 7.63
N GLY A 10 -3.84 3.49 8.59
CA GLY A 10 -3.80 2.10 9.08
C GLY A 10 -3.82 1.99 10.59
N VAL A 11 -3.84 0.75 11.10
CA VAL A 11 -3.81 0.49 12.54
C VAL A 11 -2.44 0.88 13.09
N PRO A 12 -2.37 1.62 14.22
CA PRO A 12 -1.11 1.95 14.85
C PRO A 12 -0.24 0.70 15.05
N PRO A 13 1.08 0.77 14.77
CA PRO A 13 1.99 -0.35 14.99
C PRO A 13 1.85 -0.92 16.39
N ARG A 14 1.84 -2.25 16.50
CA ARG A 14 1.68 -2.94 17.78
C ARG A 14 2.83 -3.89 18.06
N VAL A 15 3.27 -3.90 19.31
CA VAL A 15 4.14 -4.96 19.83
C VAL A 15 3.34 -6.26 19.98
N PHE A 16 4.02 -7.39 19.82
CA PHE A 16 3.43 -8.68 20.16
C PHE A 16 3.04 -8.73 21.64
N ARG A 17 1.97 -9.48 21.94
CA ARG A 17 1.57 -9.71 23.34
C ARG A 17 2.74 -10.31 24.14
N PRO A 18 2.98 -9.86 25.39
CA PRO A 18 4.13 -10.30 26.19
C PRO A 18 4.28 -11.82 26.30
N GLN A 19 3.17 -12.56 26.31
CA GLN A 19 3.15 -14.02 26.44
C GLN A 19 3.75 -14.76 25.25
N VAL A 20 3.80 -14.14 24.07
CA VAL A 20 4.31 -14.76 22.83
C VAL A 20 5.54 -14.05 22.27
N ARG A 21 5.87 -12.86 22.77
CA ARG A 21 6.99 -12.04 22.27
C ARG A 21 8.32 -12.79 22.18
N SER A 22 8.64 -13.63 23.17
CA SER A 22 9.87 -14.44 23.17
C SER A 22 9.98 -15.42 21.99
N LYS A 23 8.85 -15.77 21.35
CA LYS A 23 8.80 -16.67 20.19
C LYS A 23 9.03 -15.96 18.85
N TYR A 24 9.09 -14.62 18.86
CA TYR A 24 9.15 -13.78 17.66
C TYR A 24 10.35 -12.83 17.68
N HIS A 25 11.39 -13.15 18.46
CA HIS A 25 12.60 -12.32 18.53
C HIS A 25 13.28 -12.17 17.16
N ASP A 26 13.27 -13.23 16.35
CA ASP A 26 13.81 -13.22 14.99
C ASP A 26 13.03 -12.29 14.05
N ILE A 27 11.72 -12.15 14.27
CA ILE A 27 10.87 -11.20 13.52
C ILE A 27 11.20 -9.78 13.96
N GLU A 28 11.27 -9.51 15.27
CA GLU A 28 11.64 -8.19 15.79
C GLU A 28 13.03 -7.74 15.30
N GLU A 29 13.99 -8.65 15.22
CA GLU A 29 15.32 -8.37 14.66
C GLU A 29 15.20 -7.90 13.20
N ARG A 30 14.49 -8.64 12.33
CA ARG A 30 14.27 -8.23 10.93
C ARG A 30 13.46 -6.94 10.78
N ILE A 31 12.51 -6.68 11.68
CA ILE A 31 11.80 -5.39 11.74
C ILE A 31 12.80 -4.26 12.01
N SER A 32 13.66 -4.42 13.01
CA SER A 32 14.65 -3.41 13.40
C SER A 32 15.65 -3.11 12.28
N HIS A 33 16.00 -4.11 11.46
CA HIS A 33 16.84 -3.91 10.28
C HIS A 33 16.22 -2.87 9.33
N ILE A 34 14.89 -2.82 9.21
CA ILE A 34 14.22 -1.94 8.24
C ILE A 34 13.83 -0.60 8.85
N THR A 35 13.48 -0.59 10.14
CA THR A 35 12.76 0.53 10.76
C THR A 35 13.60 1.37 11.73
N ASP A 36 14.78 0.90 12.16
CA ASP A 36 15.63 1.64 13.09
C ASP A 36 16.44 2.73 12.36
N PRO A 37 16.12 4.03 12.53
CA PRO A 37 16.87 5.10 11.86
C PRO A 37 18.30 5.26 12.38
N LYS A 38 18.66 4.60 13.49
CA LYS A 38 19.99 4.67 14.10
C LYS A 38 21.00 3.74 13.44
N ARG A 39 20.57 2.86 12.51
CA ARG A 39 21.49 2.01 11.74
C ARG A 39 22.54 2.86 11.04
N THR A 40 23.79 2.45 11.16
CA THR A 40 24.95 3.11 10.58
C THR A 40 25.25 2.57 9.18
N ALA A 41 26.12 3.27 8.44
CA ALA A 41 26.63 2.77 7.18
C ALA A 41 27.35 1.41 7.33
N VAL A 42 27.95 1.12 8.49
CA VAL A 42 28.60 -0.16 8.78
C VAL A 42 27.57 -1.28 8.92
N ASP A 43 26.43 -1.00 9.55
CA ASP A 43 25.34 -1.96 9.72
C ASP A 43 24.72 -2.34 8.37
N LEU A 44 24.59 -1.36 7.47
CA LEU A 44 24.13 -1.57 6.10
C LEU A 44 25.18 -2.31 5.26
N TYR A 45 26.46 -1.95 5.41
CA TYR A 45 27.55 -2.56 4.64
C TYR A 45 27.55 -4.08 4.77
N LYS A 46 27.37 -4.63 5.98
CA LYS A 46 27.33 -6.09 6.22
C LYS A 46 26.25 -6.81 5.40
N GLY A 47 25.10 -6.17 5.18
CA GLY A 47 23.99 -6.72 4.41
C GLY A 47 24.12 -6.50 2.89
N ILE A 48 24.97 -5.56 2.48
CA ILE A 48 25.11 -5.16 1.07
C ILE A 48 26.38 -5.76 0.44
N LYS A 49 27.46 -5.86 1.22
CA LYS A 49 28.77 -6.36 0.80
C LYS A 49 29.36 -7.28 1.86
N GLY A 50 29.97 -8.37 1.41
CA GLY A 50 30.66 -9.34 2.26
C GLY A 50 30.17 -10.77 2.06
N PRO A 51 30.76 -11.74 2.78
CA PRO A 51 30.47 -13.16 2.60
C PRO A 51 29.03 -13.54 2.98
N ASN A 52 28.38 -12.72 3.80
CA ASN A 52 27.01 -12.95 4.27
C ASN A 52 25.96 -12.10 3.51
N ALA A 53 26.38 -11.34 2.50
CA ALA A 53 25.45 -10.53 1.72
C ALA A 53 24.60 -11.45 0.84
N THR A 54 23.29 -11.42 1.05
CA THR A 54 22.29 -12.11 0.23
C THR A 54 21.42 -11.10 -0.50
N ARG A 55 20.54 -11.60 -1.37
CA ARG A 55 19.51 -10.78 -2.00
C ARG A 55 18.62 -10.14 -0.95
N GLU A 56 18.19 -10.91 0.04
CA GLU A 56 17.27 -10.47 1.08
C GLU A 56 17.90 -9.41 2.00
N THR A 57 19.17 -9.55 2.38
CA THR A 57 19.85 -8.51 3.19
C THR A 57 20.06 -7.22 2.39
N ARG A 58 20.18 -7.30 1.06
CA ARG A 58 20.19 -6.13 0.17
C ARG A 58 18.80 -5.50 0.06
N MET A 59 17.74 -6.32 -0.03
CA MET A 59 16.35 -5.83 0.02
C MET A 59 16.06 -5.13 1.36
N GLU A 60 16.54 -5.65 2.49
CA GLU A 60 16.45 -4.99 3.80
C GLU A 60 17.13 -3.61 3.80
N ALA A 61 18.29 -3.49 3.14
CA ALA A 61 18.97 -2.20 3.03
C ALA A 61 18.19 -1.19 2.18
N VAL A 62 17.63 -1.62 1.04
CA VAL A 62 16.77 -0.76 0.20
C VAL A 62 15.51 -0.34 0.96
N ALA A 63 14.85 -1.30 1.62
CA ALA A 63 13.70 -1.05 2.46
C ALA A 63 14.02 -0.05 3.59
N TRP A 64 15.17 -0.21 4.24
CA TRP A 64 15.63 0.74 5.25
C TRP A 64 15.84 2.15 4.69
N ILE A 65 16.44 2.29 3.50
CA ILE A 65 16.61 3.60 2.86
C ILE A 65 15.23 4.22 2.60
N ALA A 66 14.30 3.48 2.00
CA ALA A 66 12.95 3.95 1.71
C ALA A 66 12.21 4.40 2.98
N VAL A 67 12.18 3.55 4.01
CA VAL A 67 11.44 3.81 5.25
C VAL A 67 12.11 4.89 6.10
N CYS A 68 13.41 4.77 6.36
CA CYS A 68 14.10 5.63 7.33
C CYS A 68 14.55 6.98 6.78
N LYS A 69 14.90 7.05 5.48
CA LYS A 69 15.40 8.28 4.84
C LYS A 69 14.37 9.00 3.99
N PHE A 70 13.41 8.27 3.41
CA PHE A 70 12.41 8.83 2.51
C PHE A 70 10.98 8.74 3.06
N SER A 71 10.82 8.28 4.30
CA SER A 71 9.53 8.21 4.99
C SER A 71 8.46 7.42 4.22
N CYS A 72 8.89 6.43 3.44
CA CYS A 72 7.99 5.47 2.82
C CYS A 72 7.42 4.51 3.86
N ARG A 73 6.25 3.93 3.57
CA ARG A 73 5.68 2.81 4.32
C ARG A 73 5.88 1.53 3.51
N LEU A 74 6.53 0.53 4.09
CA LEU A 74 6.75 -0.77 3.44
C LEU A 74 5.61 -1.72 3.80
N GLU A 75 5.08 -2.46 2.82
CA GLU A 75 3.95 -3.36 3.03
C GLU A 75 4.01 -4.60 2.13
N GLY A 76 3.00 -5.47 2.26
CA GLY A 76 2.75 -6.52 1.28
C GLY A 76 3.71 -7.71 1.33
N GLY A 77 4.18 -8.12 0.16
CA GLY A 77 4.80 -9.44 -0.04
C GLY A 77 6.10 -9.64 0.74
N PHE A 78 6.95 -8.62 0.80
CA PHE A 78 8.23 -8.68 1.51
C PHE A 78 8.08 -8.82 3.02
N VAL A 79 7.15 -8.04 3.61
CA VAL A 79 6.86 -8.12 5.05
C VAL A 79 6.36 -9.52 5.41
N ARG A 80 5.44 -10.06 4.60
CA ARG A 80 4.92 -11.42 4.76
C ARG A 80 6.01 -12.48 4.60
N ASP A 81 6.67 -12.51 3.45
CA ASP A 81 7.51 -13.62 3.05
C ASP A 81 8.84 -13.61 3.81
N TRP A 82 9.50 -12.45 3.92
CA TRP A 82 10.83 -12.36 4.51
C TRP A 82 10.80 -11.97 5.99
N VAL A 83 10.18 -10.82 6.33
CA VAL A 83 10.24 -10.28 7.70
C VAL A 83 9.55 -11.24 8.68
N VAL A 84 8.35 -11.69 8.36
CA VAL A 84 7.60 -12.62 9.23
C VAL A 84 7.91 -14.08 8.92
N GLY A 85 7.86 -14.46 7.64
CA GLY A 85 7.98 -15.86 7.21
C GLY A 85 9.40 -16.42 7.17
N ASN A 86 10.42 -15.55 6.99
CA ASN A 86 11.80 -15.96 6.69
C ASN A 86 11.89 -16.95 5.51
N TYR A 87 11.07 -16.73 4.49
CA TYR A 87 10.96 -17.57 3.30
C TYR A 87 11.89 -17.07 2.20
N THR A 88 12.67 -18.02 1.66
CA THR A 88 13.46 -17.83 0.45
C THR A 88 13.15 -18.94 -0.53
N SER A 89 12.87 -18.57 -1.78
CA SER A 89 12.69 -19.51 -2.88
C SER A 89 13.32 -18.94 -4.13
N ARG A 90 13.82 -19.83 -5.01
CA ARG A 90 14.42 -19.52 -6.30
C ARG A 90 13.89 -20.52 -7.33
N PRO A 91 13.81 -20.13 -8.61
CA PRO A 91 13.35 -21.03 -9.65
C PRO A 91 14.21 -22.30 -9.71
N ALA A 92 13.57 -23.46 -9.88
CA ALA A 92 14.29 -24.68 -10.21
C ALA A 92 14.91 -24.54 -11.62
N ASN A 93 16.05 -25.20 -11.88
CA ASN A 93 16.72 -25.24 -13.20
C ASN A 93 15.72 -25.18 -14.38
N PRO A 94 15.92 -24.31 -15.38
CA PRO A 94 17.24 -24.10 -15.99
C PRO A 94 17.83 -22.69 -15.86
N SER A 95 17.38 -21.80 -14.98
CA SER A 95 18.02 -20.47 -14.81
C SER A 95 19.43 -20.60 -14.23
N PRO A 96 20.52 -20.50 -15.03
CA PRO A 96 21.88 -20.72 -14.55
C PRO A 96 22.39 -19.48 -13.79
N SER A 97 21.74 -18.33 -13.95
CA SER A 97 22.14 -17.04 -13.38
C SER A 97 20.94 -16.31 -12.75
N PRO A 98 21.14 -15.58 -11.63
CA PRO A 98 20.10 -14.74 -11.04
C PRO A 98 19.47 -13.71 -11.97
N LYS A 99 20.20 -13.28 -13.01
CA LYS A 99 19.69 -12.33 -14.00
C LYS A 99 18.49 -12.88 -14.78
N ASP A 100 18.44 -14.19 -14.96
CA ASP A 100 17.38 -14.87 -15.70
C ASP A 100 16.05 -14.95 -14.91
N TRP A 101 16.05 -14.47 -13.66
CA TRP A 101 14.84 -14.36 -12.85
C TRP A 101 13.96 -13.17 -13.24
N ILE A 102 14.45 -12.27 -14.10
CA ILE A 102 13.72 -11.08 -14.54
C ILE A 102 12.88 -11.44 -15.76
N GLU A 103 11.58 -11.19 -15.64
CA GLU A 103 10.63 -11.27 -16.74
C GLU A 103 10.12 -9.87 -17.09
N TYR A 104 9.57 -9.69 -18.29
CA TYR A 104 9.08 -8.41 -18.78
C TYR A 104 7.64 -8.52 -19.28
N SER A 105 6.79 -7.61 -18.82
CA SER A 105 5.42 -7.44 -19.32
C SER A 105 5.22 -5.97 -19.67
N ASN A 106 4.84 -5.68 -20.92
CA ASN A 106 4.70 -4.30 -21.43
C ASN A 106 5.93 -3.42 -21.13
N ASN A 107 7.14 -3.96 -21.31
CA ASN A 107 8.43 -3.32 -20.99
C ASN A 107 8.68 -3.01 -19.50
N LEU A 108 7.83 -3.50 -18.60
CA LEU A 108 8.04 -3.38 -17.16
C LEU A 108 8.67 -4.65 -16.61
N PRO A 109 9.76 -4.54 -15.84
CA PRO A 109 10.39 -5.69 -15.22
C PRO A 109 9.54 -6.18 -14.05
N TYR A 110 9.45 -7.50 -13.91
CA TYR A 110 8.95 -8.16 -12.72
C TYR A 110 9.76 -9.44 -12.47
N LEU A 111 9.72 -9.95 -11.25
CA LEU A 111 10.46 -11.18 -10.91
C LEU A 111 9.61 -12.41 -11.20
N ASN A 112 10.27 -13.46 -11.68
CA ASN A 112 9.69 -14.79 -11.80
C ASN A 112 8.92 -15.17 -10.51
N LYS A 113 7.71 -15.71 -10.67
CA LYS A 113 6.77 -15.92 -9.56
C LYS A 113 7.27 -16.88 -8.48
N GLU A 114 8.25 -17.74 -8.79
CA GLU A 114 8.91 -18.69 -7.87
C GLU A 114 9.97 -18.04 -6.98
N VAL A 115 10.44 -16.84 -7.34
CA VAL A 115 11.37 -16.06 -6.51
C VAL A 115 10.63 -15.48 -5.31
N VAL A 116 11.13 -15.79 -4.11
CA VAL A 116 10.56 -15.32 -2.84
C VAL A 116 11.70 -14.81 -1.94
N PRO A 117 11.55 -13.62 -1.31
CA PRO A 117 10.54 -12.59 -1.60
C PRO A 117 10.70 -12.05 -3.03
N ALA A 118 9.64 -11.57 -3.68
CA ALA A 118 9.74 -11.14 -5.09
C ALA A 118 10.19 -9.67 -5.22
N ASP A 119 9.50 -8.80 -4.49
CA ASP A 119 9.51 -7.35 -4.65
C ASP A 119 9.37 -6.62 -3.31
N LEU A 120 9.63 -5.32 -3.31
CA LEU A 120 9.33 -4.39 -2.22
C LEU A 120 8.16 -3.48 -2.62
N ASP A 121 7.06 -3.51 -1.86
CA ASP A 121 5.92 -2.61 -2.07
C ASP A 121 6.00 -1.45 -1.07
N CYS A 122 6.19 -0.23 -1.54
CA CYS A 122 6.33 0.96 -0.71
C CYS A 122 5.35 2.07 -1.09
N HIS A 123 4.56 2.54 -0.13
CA HIS A 123 3.79 3.77 -0.30
C HIS A 123 4.68 4.98 -0.09
N LEU A 124 4.59 5.92 -1.04
CA LEU A 124 5.24 7.22 -0.92
C LEU A 124 4.60 8.06 0.20
N PRO A 125 5.37 8.96 0.84
CA PRO A 125 4.85 9.80 1.91
C PRO A 125 3.74 10.74 1.39
N THR A 126 2.63 10.81 2.12
CA THR A 126 1.51 11.72 1.84
C THR A 126 1.85 13.19 2.15
N HIS A 127 2.82 13.41 3.05
CA HIS A 127 3.13 14.70 3.65
C HIS A 127 4.44 15.32 3.15
N ALA A 128 5.15 14.64 2.25
CA ALA A 128 6.44 15.08 1.73
C ALA A 128 6.55 14.77 0.24
N TYR A 129 7.28 15.61 -0.49
CA TYR A 129 7.65 15.32 -1.86
C TYR A 129 8.70 14.21 -1.88
N PHE A 130 8.48 13.19 -2.72
CA PHE A 130 9.46 12.15 -2.97
C PHE A 130 10.29 12.47 -4.21
N ASP A 131 11.60 12.57 -4.03
CA ASP A 131 12.56 12.84 -5.09
C ASP A 131 13.24 11.53 -5.52
N ILE A 132 12.87 11.04 -6.70
CA ILE A 132 13.34 9.76 -7.23
C ILE A 132 14.84 9.77 -7.57
N GLU A 133 15.37 10.90 -8.04
CA GLU A 133 16.79 11.02 -8.37
C GLU A 133 17.63 10.97 -7.09
N LYS A 134 17.19 11.70 -6.06
CA LYS A 134 17.82 11.65 -4.73
C LYS A 134 17.73 10.25 -4.10
N PHE A 135 16.64 9.52 -4.33
CA PHE A 135 16.52 8.13 -3.90
C PHE A 135 17.55 7.24 -4.59
N GLN A 136 17.69 7.35 -5.92
CA GLN A 136 18.70 6.62 -6.68
C GLN A 136 20.13 6.98 -6.22
N ASP A 137 20.42 8.26 -5.98
CA ASP A 137 21.72 8.70 -5.45
C ASP A 137 22.03 8.06 -4.10
N GLU A 138 21.01 7.94 -3.23
CA GLU A 138 21.17 7.30 -1.94
C GLU A 138 21.44 5.80 -2.07
N LEU A 139 20.78 5.09 -3.00
CA LEU A 139 21.09 3.70 -3.33
C LEU A 139 22.53 3.54 -3.86
N HIS A 140 22.95 4.45 -4.74
CA HIS A 140 24.27 4.44 -5.36
C HIS A 140 25.41 4.57 -4.33
N LYS A 141 25.21 5.32 -3.24
CA LYS A 141 26.18 5.41 -2.12
C LYS A 141 26.52 4.05 -1.51
N TYR A 142 25.62 3.08 -1.60
CA TYR A 142 25.82 1.72 -1.10
C TYR A 142 26.15 0.72 -2.21
N HIS A 143 26.41 1.17 -3.44
CA HIS A 143 26.62 0.29 -4.60
C HIS A 143 25.43 -0.63 -4.88
N ILE A 144 24.22 -0.09 -4.74
CA ILE A 144 22.99 -0.70 -5.21
C ILE A 144 22.66 -0.05 -6.55
N THR A 145 22.55 -0.83 -7.61
CA THR A 145 22.21 -0.31 -8.94
C THR A 145 20.69 -0.31 -9.12
N CYS A 146 20.15 0.73 -9.76
CA CYS A 146 18.71 0.90 -9.88
C CYS A 146 18.33 1.51 -11.24
N LYS A 147 17.47 0.82 -11.98
CA LYS A 147 16.79 1.34 -13.18
C LYS A 147 15.34 1.69 -12.83
N VAL A 148 14.88 2.87 -13.22
CA VAL A 148 13.54 3.38 -12.89
C VAL A 148 12.65 3.34 -14.12
N TYR A 149 11.44 2.79 -13.96
CA TYR A 149 10.38 2.76 -14.95
C TYR A 149 9.17 3.49 -14.38
N ARG A 150 8.65 4.49 -15.10
CA ARG A 150 7.49 5.29 -14.65
C ARG A 150 6.20 4.73 -15.26
N GLN A 151 5.18 4.55 -14.42
CA GLN A 151 3.77 4.40 -14.83
C GLN A 151 2.97 5.58 -14.27
N ASP A 152 1.69 5.75 -14.62
CA ASP A 152 0.91 6.89 -14.13
C ASP A 152 0.79 6.93 -12.59
N TRP A 153 0.73 5.77 -11.96
CA TRP A 153 0.38 5.62 -10.55
C TRP A 153 1.51 5.11 -9.64
N ARG A 154 2.68 4.77 -10.21
CA ARG A 154 3.84 4.30 -9.43
C ARG A 154 5.15 4.46 -10.19
N TYR A 155 6.26 4.25 -9.48
CA TYR A 155 7.55 3.92 -10.07
C TYR A 155 7.84 2.43 -9.86
N VAL A 156 8.26 1.73 -10.91
CA VAL A 156 8.77 0.37 -10.83
C VAL A 156 10.29 0.45 -10.93
N LEU A 157 11.00 -0.04 -9.93
CA LEU A 157 12.46 -0.01 -9.86
C LEU A 157 12.98 -1.43 -10.06
N LEU A 158 13.90 -1.62 -11.01
CA LEU A 158 14.69 -2.84 -11.13
C LEU A 158 16.03 -2.62 -10.44
N ILE A 159 16.28 -3.41 -9.41
CA ILE A 159 17.43 -3.26 -8.53
C ILE A 159 18.38 -4.45 -8.73
N ASP A 160 19.67 -4.15 -8.83
CA ASP A 160 20.75 -5.13 -8.82
C ASP A 160 20.69 -6.20 -9.93
N GLU A 161 20.25 -5.81 -11.14
CA GLU A 161 20.13 -6.68 -12.33
C GLU A 161 21.33 -7.61 -12.56
N ASP A 162 22.54 -7.07 -12.46
CA ASP A 162 23.78 -7.75 -12.80
C ASP A 162 24.58 -8.18 -11.56
N VAL A 163 23.98 -8.14 -10.36
CA VAL A 163 24.68 -8.48 -9.11
C VAL A 163 24.54 -9.97 -8.79
N PRO A 164 25.61 -10.68 -8.37
CA PRO A 164 25.56 -12.12 -8.10
C PRO A 164 24.57 -12.56 -7.02
N THR A 165 24.20 -11.69 -6.08
CA THR A 165 23.17 -11.98 -5.08
C THR A 165 21.79 -12.15 -5.71
N GLY A 166 21.57 -11.49 -6.85
CA GLY A 166 20.36 -11.57 -7.65
C GLY A 166 19.47 -10.32 -7.59
N PRO A 167 18.69 -10.08 -8.64
CA PRO A 167 17.88 -8.88 -8.80
C PRO A 167 16.59 -8.94 -8.01
N PHE A 168 15.99 -7.78 -7.78
CA PHE A 168 14.63 -7.65 -7.25
C PHE A 168 13.98 -6.38 -7.77
N THR A 169 12.66 -6.32 -7.66
CA THR A 169 11.90 -5.11 -8.02
C THR A 169 11.41 -4.38 -6.78
N MET A 170 11.13 -3.09 -6.94
CA MET A 170 10.49 -2.27 -5.92
C MET A 170 9.42 -1.41 -6.59
N ASP A 171 8.22 -1.42 -6.03
CA ASP A 171 7.13 -0.55 -6.41
C ASP A 171 7.05 0.62 -5.41
N LEU A 172 7.21 1.84 -5.92
CA LEU A 172 6.96 3.08 -5.20
C LEU A 172 5.58 3.61 -5.62
N ILE A 173 4.59 3.33 -4.79
CA ILE A 173 3.18 3.60 -5.04
C ILE A 173 2.87 5.06 -4.70
N GLU A 174 2.29 5.77 -5.65
CA GLU A 174 1.91 7.17 -5.46
C GLU A 174 0.76 7.29 -4.45
N PRO A 175 0.72 8.37 -3.63
CA PRO A 175 -0.27 8.45 -2.57
C PRO A 175 -1.72 8.54 -3.07
N HIS A 176 -1.96 8.95 -4.33
CA HIS A 176 -3.34 9.03 -4.89
C HIS A 176 -3.98 7.66 -5.11
N VAL A 177 -3.17 6.60 -5.18
CA VAL A 177 -3.66 5.24 -5.41
C VAL A 177 -3.76 4.47 -4.11
N ALA A 178 -3.35 5.06 -2.98
CA ALA A 178 -3.42 4.39 -1.68
C ALA A 178 -4.84 3.91 -1.35
N LEU A 179 -5.86 4.74 -1.57
CA LEU A 179 -7.27 4.40 -1.28
C LEU A 179 -7.79 3.22 -2.11
N THR A 180 -7.34 3.05 -3.36
CA THR A 180 -7.75 1.93 -4.23
C THR A 180 -6.85 0.70 -4.07
N GLN A 181 -5.62 0.87 -3.58
CA GLN A 181 -4.69 -0.21 -3.24
C GLN A 181 -4.82 -0.76 -1.83
N ASP A 182 -5.56 -0.11 -0.95
CA ASP A 182 -5.98 -0.65 0.36
C ASP A 182 -6.98 -1.83 0.22
N ARG A 183 -7.18 -2.33 -1.01
CA ARG A 183 -7.72 -3.69 -1.26
C ARG A 183 -6.75 -4.72 -0.71
N ILE A 184 -7.11 -5.31 0.42
CA ILE A 184 -6.40 -6.45 0.97
C ILE A 184 -7.01 -7.73 0.41
N ASP A 185 -6.22 -8.46 -0.36
CA ASP A 185 -6.63 -9.76 -0.87
C ASP A 185 -6.62 -10.83 0.22
N PHE A 186 -5.54 -10.87 1.02
CA PHE A 186 -5.27 -11.89 2.03
C PHE A 186 -4.90 -11.27 3.38
N ASP A 187 -5.33 -11.88 4.48
CA ASP A 187 -4.92 -11.50 5.85
C ASP A 187 -3.41 -11.35 6.00
N VAL A 188 -2.65 -12.26 5.41
CA VAL A 188 -1.19 -12.29 5.43
C VAL A 188 -0.51 -11.19 4.60
N ASN A 189 -1.26 -10.43 3.79
CA ASN A 189 -0.78 -9.26 3.07
C ASN A 189 -1.13 -7.95 3.78
N ASN A 190 -1.77 -8.03 4.94
CA ASN A 190 -2.23 -6.87 5.67
C ASN A 190 -1.12 -6.20 6.50
N LEU A 191 0.10 -6.72 6.51
CA LEU A 191 1.17 -6.22 7.37
C LEU A 191 1.96 -5.07 6.72
N SER A 192 2.38 -4.12 7.53
CA SER A 192 3.22 -2.99 7.13
C SER A 192 4.27 -2.64 8.19
N LEU A 193 5.32 -1.94 7.75
CA LEU A 193 6.42 -1.43 8.57
C LEU A 193 6.58 0.08 8.38
N GLU A 194 6.83 0.76 9.49
CA GLU A 194 7.00 2.21 9.55
C GLU A 194 8.26 2.57 10.36
N LYS A 195 8.83 3.74 10.06
CA LYS A 195 10.05 4.24 10.71
C LYS A 195 9.86 4.35 12.23
N GLU A 196 10.92 4.06 12.99
CA GLU A 196 11.00 4.15 14.46
C GLU A 196 10.24 3.07 15.25
N TYR A 197 9.47 2.23 14.57
CA TYR A 197 8.75 1.11 15.16
C TYR A 197 9.57 -0.19 15.05
N THR A 198 10.60 -0.29 15.89
CA THR A 198 11.64 -1.33 15.79
C THR A 198 11.22 -2.71 16.29
N HIS A 199 10.07 -2.81 16.96
CA HIS A 199 9.56 -4.05 17.54
C HIS A 199 8.09 -4.29 17.21
N GLU A 200 7.51 -3.46 16.35
CA GLU A 200 6.08 -3.43 16.08
C GLU A 200 5.77 -3.77 14.63
N LEU A 201 4.64 -4.45 14.43
CA LEU A 201 4.02 -4.61 13.12
C LEU A 201 2.77 -3.74 13.06
N ALA A 202 2.61 -3.00 11.97
CA ALA A 202 1.36 -2.32 11.65
C ALA A 202 0.49 -3.19 10.74
N MET A 203 -0.77 -2.78 10.63
CA MET A 203 -1.70 -3.34 9.65
C MET A 203 -2.23 -2.26 8.71
N ARG A 204 -2.38 -2.60 7.43
CA ARG A 204 -2.93 -1.73 6.39
C ARG A 204 -4.39 -1.38 6.68
N VAL A 205 -5.20 -2.37 7.08
CA VAL A 205 -6.59 -2.20 7.53
C VAL A 205 -6.81 -2.87 8.88
N ASP A 206 -7.63 -2.26 9.72
CA ASP A 206 -8.07 -2.85 10.98
C ASP A 206 -9.05 -4.01 10.73
N ILE A 207 -8.55 -5.24 10.84
CA ILE A 207 -9.36 -6.47 10.80
C ILE A 207 -9.52 -7.13 12.18
N GLN A 208 -9.09 -6.44 13.25
CA GLN A 208 -9.24 -6.89 14.63
C GLN A 208 -10.58 -6.50 15.24
N GLN A 209 -11.32 -5.60 14.60
CA GLN A 209 -12.64 -5.21 15.05
C GLN A 209 -13.70 -6.22 14.59
N ARG A 210 -14.82 -6.26 15.33
CA ARG A 210 -15.99 -6.99 14.86
C ARG A 210 -16.43 -6.40 13.50
N PRO A 211 -16.83 -7.24 12.52
CA PRO A 211 -17.14 -8.67 12.65
C PRO A 211 -15.97 -9.65 12.40
N TYR A 212 -14.76 -9.19 12.06
CA TYR A 212 -13.69 -10.03 11.50
C TYR A 212 -12.78 -10.68 12.55
N LEU A 213 -12.40 -9.94 13.61
CA LEU A 213 -11.63 -10.44 14.76
C LEU A 213 -10.36 -11.26 14.42
N ILE A 214 -9.62 -10.88 13.37
CA ILE A 214 -8.31 -11.48 13.07
C ILE A 214 -7.22 -10.72 13.81
N GLU A 215 -6.66 -11.35 14.83
CA GLU A 215 -5.54 -10.83 15.62
C GLU A 215 -4.20 -10.88 14.88
N LEU A 216 -3.30 -9.93 15.17
CA LEU A 216 -1.94 -9.89 14.60
C LEU A 216 -1.20 -11.22 14.76
N GLU A 217 -1.27 -11.83 15.94
CA GLU A 217 -0.64 -13.14 16.20
C GLU A 217 -1.22 -14.26 15.33
N ALA A 218 -2.51 -14.20 14.98
CA ALA A 218 -3.13 -15.17 14.08
C ALA A 218 -2.61 -14.99 12.65
N ILE A 219 -2.40 -13.74 12.20
CA ILE A 219 -1.77 -13.45 10.91
C ILE A 219 -0.34 -14.01 10.89
N VAL A 220 0.45 -13.79 11.94
CA VAL A 220 1.81 -14.33 12.05
C VAL A 220 1.82 -15.86 12.06
N ASP A 221 0.92 -16.50 12.79
CA ASP A 221 0.78 -17.96 12.77
C ASP A 221 0.39 -18.47 11.38
N ASN A 222 -0.56 -17.80 10.71
CA ASN A 222 -0.93 -18.12 9.33
C ASN A 222 0.26 -17.99 8.38
N ILE A 223 1.04 -16.92 8.48
CA ILE A 223 2.28 -16.76 7.70
C ILE A 223 3.21 -17.93 7.96
N LYS A 224 3.58 -18.20 9.22
CA LYS A 224 4.54 -19.26 9.59
C LYS A 224 4.12 -20.66 9.11
N ASN A 225 2.81 -20.91 9.03
CA ASN A 225 2.25 -22.18 8.56
C ASN A 225 1.84 -22.17 7.08
N LYS A 226 2.20 -21.12 6.32
CA LYS A 226 1.79 -20.91 4.92
C LYS A 226 0.28 -21.08 4.71
N ARG A 227 -0.52 -20.48 5.59
CA ARG A 227 -1.97 -20.43 5.49
C ARG A 227 -2.41 -19.01 5.19
N PHE A 228 -3.52 -18.83 4.50
CA PHE A 228 -4.07 -17.50 4.25
C PHE A 228 -5.59 -17.53 4.17
N GLN A 229 -6.21 -16.40 4.48
CA GLN A 229 -7.63 -16.19 4.44
C GLN A 229 -7.95 -15.10 3.41
N ILE A 230 -8.91 -15.37 2.53
CA ILE A 230 -9.33 -14.41 1.51
C ILE A 230 -10.26 -13.37 2.15
N LEU A 231 -9.94 -12.09 1.97
CA LEU A 231 -10.60 -10.94 2.63
C LEU A 231 -11.51 -10.12 1.70
N ARG A 232 -11.69 -10.55 0.44
CA ARG A 232 -12.57 -9.86 -0.52
C ARG A 232 -13.24 -10.86 -1.48
N PRO A 233 -14.26 -10.45 -2.26
CA PRO A 233 -14.91 -11.33 -3.22
C PRO A 233 -13.92 -11.73 -4.31
N ILE A 234 -14.04 -12.98 -4.78
CA ILE A 234 -13.18 -13.52 -5.83
C ILE A 234 -13.57 -12.90 -7.17
N ASP A 235 -12.61 -12.23 -7.80
CA ASP A 235 -12.63 -11.83 -9.20
C ASP A 235 -11.44 -12.44 -9.94
N TYR A 236 -11.39 -12.29 -11.27
CA TYR A 236 -10.33 -12.90 -12.10
C TYR A 236 -8.91 -12.54 -11.64
N ARG A 237 -8.69 -11.30 -11.15
CA ARG A 237 -7.38 -10.88 -10.63
C ARG A 237 -7.05 -11.60 -9.33
N LEU A 238 -8.04 -11.77 -8.46
CA LEU A 238 -7.86 -12.53 -7.21
C LEU A 238 -7.60 -14.01 -7.50
N GLU A 239 -8.27 -14.60 -8.49
CA GLU A 239 -8.04 -15.99 -8.91
C GLU A 239 -6.57 -16.22 -9.30
N GLU A 240 -5.98 -15.36 -10.11
CA GLU A 240 -4.56 -15.43 -10.47
C GLU A 240 -3.64 -15.33 -9.25
N ARG A 241 -4.00 -14.50 -8.27
CA ARG A 241 -3.23 -14.35 -7.02
C ARG A 241 -3.38 -15.56 -6.11
N VAL A 242 -4.57 -16.15 -6.03
CA VAL A 242 -4.84 -17.39 -5.28
C VAL A 242 -4.08 -18.55 -5.91
N ASP A 243 -4.12 -18.68 -7.24
CA ASP A 243 -3.35 -19.66 -8.00
C ASP A 243 -1.86 -19.55 -7.70
N LYS A 244 -1.30 -18.33 -7.74
CA LYS A 244 0.09 -18.07 -7.33
C LYS A 244 0.37 -18.50 -5.90
N MET A 245 -0.52 -18.22 -4.95
CA MET A 245 -0.31 -18.61 -3.55
C MET A 245 -0.36 -20.13 -3.37
N VAL A 246 -1.31 -20.81 -3.98
CA VAL A 246 -1.54 -22.25 -3.80
C VAL A 246 -0.59 -23.09 -4.65
N ASN A 247 -0.57 -22.87 -5.95
CA ASN A 247 0.09 -23.77 -6.91
C ASN A 247 1.58 -23.48 -7.05
N ILE A 248 2.01 -22.22 -6.88
CA ILE A 248 3.42 -21.83 -7.00
C ILE A 248 4.09 -21.76 -5.62
N ARG A 249 3.42 -21.16 -4.63
CA ARG A 249 4.04 -20.91 -3.31
C ARG A 249 3.70 -21.95 -2.24
N HIS A 250 2.79 -22.87 -2.55
CA HIS A 250 2.32 -23.95 -1.69
C HIS A 250 1.69 -23.46 -0.38
N TRP A 251 0.88 -22.41 -0.47
CA TRP A 251 0.06 -21.93 0.64
C TRP A 251 -1.31 -22.61 0.65
N THR A 252 -1.90 -22.73 1.82
CA THR A 252 -3.23 -23.34 2.02
C THR A 252 -4.27 -22.26 2.34
N GLN A 253 -5.35 -22.22 1.57
CA GLN A 253 -6.48 -21.34 1.89
C GLN A 253 -7.23 -21.85 3.13
N LEU A 254 -7.55 -20.94 4.04
CA LEU A 254 -8.41 -21.17 5.19
C LEU A 254 -9.86 -20.79 4.84
N GLY A 255 -10.79 -21.68 5.17
CA GLY A 255 -12.21 -21.39 5.14
C GLY A 255 -12.75 -20.86 3.81
N GLN A 256 -13.92 -20.23 3.89
CA GLN A 256 -14.53 -19.50 2.77
C GLN A 256 -14.06 -18.04 2.79
N PRO A 257 -14.00 -17.36 1.62
CA PRO A 257 -13.76 -15.93 1.57
C PRO A 257 -14.75 -15.16 2.46
N PHE A 258 -14.28 -14.13 3.16
CA PHE A 258 -15.15 -13.19 3.84
C PHE A 258 -14.77 -11.76 3.48
N LEU A 259 -15.77 -10.90 3.31
CA LEU A 259 -15.59 -9.54 2.80
C LEU A 259 -15.24 -8.58 3.93
N VAL A 260 -14.00 -8.09 3.94
CA VAL A 260 -13.56 -6.99 4.79
C VAL A 260 -13.92 -5.65 4.16
N VAL A 261 -14.79 -4.91 4.85
CA VAL A 261 -15.05 -3.50 4.60
C VAL A 261 -14.45 -2.72 5.76
N PRO A 262 -13.42 -1.88 5.53
CA PRO A 262 -12.86 -1.04 6.58
C PRO A 262 -13.95 -0.17 7.23
N ASN A 263 -13.96 -0.08 8.55
CA ASN A 263 -14.76 0.93 9.24
C ASN A 263 -14.17 2.32 8.99
N PRO A 264 -14.98 3.37 8.85
CA PRO A 264 -14.48 4.73 8.76
C PRO A 264 -13.68 5.13 10.00
N ASP A 265 -12.65 5.98 9.81
CA ASP A 265 -11.83 6.51 10.91
C ASP A 265 -12.72 7.31 11.88
N PRO A 266 -12.82 6.91 13.17
CA PRO A 266 -13.67 7.59 14.13
C PRO A 266 -13.22 9.02 14.49
N LYS A 267 -12.01 9.44 14.10
CA LYS A 267 -11.40 10.70 14.57
C LYS A 267 -11.88 11.95 13.83
N TYR A 268 -12.58 11.81 12.71
CA TYR A 268 -13.13 12.96 11.97
C TYR A 268 -14.61 12.72 11.73
N TRP A 269 -15.46 13.44 12.48
CA TRP A 269 -16.89 13.44 12.19
C TRP A 269 -17.14 14.11 10.85
N SER A 270 -17.33 13.29 9.85
CA SER A 270 -18.01 13.66 8.62
C SER A 270 -19.46 14.04 8.95
N VAL A 271 -19.91 15.17 8.42
CA VAL A 271 -21.30 15.61 8.62
C VAL A 271 -21.92 16.04 7.29
N LEU A 272 -23.20 15.74 7.11
CA LEU A 272 -24.00 16.33 6.05
C LEU A 272 -24.64 17.60 6.59
N VAL A 273 -24.34 18.73 5.96
CA VAL A 273 -24.93 20.02 6.31
C VAL A 273 -25.93 20.40 5.24
N ARG A 274 -27.22 20.34 5.58
CA ARG A 274 -28.28 20.78 4.67
C ARG A 274 -28.11 22.25 4.32
N LEU A 275 -28.01 22.53 3.03
CA LEU A 275 -27.88 23.89 2.52
C LEU A 275 -29.26 24.56 2.42
N PRO A 276 -29.41 25.80 2.91
CA PRO A 276 -30.58 26.62 2.61
C PRO A 276 -30.70 26.89 1.11
N SER A 277 -31.92 26.95 0.57
CA SER A 277 -32.14 27.26 -0.87
C SER A 277 -31.70 28.67 -1.28
N SER A 278 -31.50 29.55 -0.30
CA SER A 278 -30.93 30.89 -0.53
C SER A 278 -29.41 30.88 -0.67
N ASP A 279 -28.73 29.81 -0.27
CA ASP A 279 -27.28 29.68 -0.30
C ASP A 279 -26.75 29.71 -1.75
N LYS A 280 -25.58 30.32 -1.95
CA LYS A 280 -24.96 30.41 -3.27
C LYS A 280 -24.62 29.02 -3.80
N LEU A 281 -24.00 28.16 -2.99
CA LEU A 281 -23.62 26.82 -3.39
C LEU A 281 -24.86 25.97 -3.74
N TYR A 282 -25.96 26.15 -2.99
CA TYR A 282 -27.23 25.51 -3.32
C TYR A 282 -27.67 25.89 -4.74
N LYS A 283 -27.69 27.19 -5.05
CA LYS A 283 -28.15 27.69 -6.36
C LYS A 283 -27.22 27.25 -7.49
N ASP A 284 -25.92 27.22 -7.25
CA ASP A 284 -24.93 26.79 -8.24
C ASP A 284 -25.13 25.30 -8.59
N VAL A 285 -25.26 24.43 -7.58
CA VAL A 285 -25.52 22.99 -7.78
C VAL A 285 -26.91 22.75 -8.39
N GLU A 286 -27.93 23.48 -7.95
CA GLU A 286 -29.28 23.42 -8.52
C GLU A 286 -29.26 23.77 -10.02
N ALA A 287 -28.54 24.82 -10.40
CA ALA A 287 -28.42 25.23 -11.80
C ALA A 287 -27.70 24.17 -12.64
N GLN A 288 -26.60 23.59 -12.12
CA GLN A 288 -25.90 22.49 -12.79
C GLN A 288 -26.81 21.26 -12.99
N MET A 289 -27.60 20.88 -11.98
CA MET A 289 -28.51 19.74 -12.09
C MET A 289 -29.66 20.00 -13.06
N LYS A 290 -30.26 21.19 -13.05
CA LYS A 290 -31.31 21.57 -14.00
C LYS A 290 -30.82 21.57 -15.45
N ASN A 291 -29.56 21.95 -15.68
CA ASN A 291 -28.94 21.88 -17.00
C ASN A 291 -28.80 20.44 -17.53
N ILE A 292 -28.72 19.44 -16.64
CA ILE A 292 -28.68 18.02 -17.02
C ILE A 292 -30.10 17.49 -17.21
N GLU A 293 -30.99 17.73 -16.25
CA GLU A 293 -32.36 17.25 -16.28
C GLU A 293 -33.33 18.26 -15.66
N ASN A 294 -34.05 18.98 -16.52
CA ASN A 294 -34.95 20.06 -16.13
C ASN A 294 -36.18 19.62 -15.30
N ASN A 295 -36.52 18.33 -15.31
CA ASN A 295 -37.74 17.81 -14.67
C ASN A 295 -37.50 17.18 -13.28
N THR A 296 -36.26 17.21 -12.78
CA THR A 296 -35.92 16.61 -11.48
C THR A 296 -36.29 17.54 -10.33
N THR A 297 -37.11 17.03 -9.41
CA THR A 297 -37.45 17.76 -8.17
C THR A 297 -36.36 17.53 -7.13
N ILE A 298 -35.63 18.59 -6.79
CA ILE A 298 -34.59 18.55 -5.76
C ILE A 298 -35.25 18.62 -4.37
N LEU A 299 -35.14 17.54 -3.60
CA LEU A 299 -35.69 17.47 -2.23
C LEU A 299 -34.80 18.20 -1.21
N SER A 300 -33.48 18.08 -1.37
CA SER A 300 -32.46 18.73 -0.57
C SER A 300 -31.11 18.71 -1.27
N ILE A 301 -30.26 19.67 -0.93
CA ILE A 301 -28.83 19.65 -1.24
C ILE A 301 -28.11 19.71 0.09
N GLU A 302 -27.17 18.79 0.30
CA GLU A 302 -26.41 18.68 1.55
C GLU A 302 -24.93 18.74 1.22
N GLN A 303 -24.20 19.60 1.93
CA GLN A 303 -22.76 19.72 1.81
C GLN A 303 -22.11 18.64 2.67
N ILE A 304 -21.26 17.81 2.07
CA ILE A 304 -20.38 16.91 2.81
C ILE A 304 -19.26 17.75 3.43
N ARG A 305 -19.10 17.67 4.75
CA ARG A 305 -17.95 18.23 5.47
C ARG A 305 -17.17 17.09 6.08
N ASN A 306 -16.06 16.73 5.45
CA ASN A 306 -15.14 15.71 5.92
C ASN A 306 -13.70 16.26 5.83
N PRO A 307 -13.18 16.86 6.91
CA PRO A 307 -11.86 17.49 6.90
C PRO A 307 -10.72 16.54 6.51
N LEU A 308 -10.84 15.25 6.82
CA LEU A 308 -9.82 14.26 6.47
C LEU A 308 -9.76 14.06 4.95
N LEU A 309 -10.90 13.85 4.31
CA LEU A 309 -10.96 13.69 2.85
C LEU A 309 -10.58 14.99 2.13
N GLU A 310 -10.96 16.15 2.68
CA GLU A 310 -10.57 17.45 2.16
C GLU A 310 -9.06 17.66 2.20
N ASP A 311 -8.41 17.39 3.35
CA ASP A 311 -6.96 17.48 3.51
C ASP A 311 -6.22 16.55 2.54
N GLN A 312 -6.71 15.32 2.38
CA GLN A 312 -6.15 14.34 1.44
C GLN A 312 -6.30 14.81 -0.01
N TYR A 313 -7.49 15.30 -0.38
CA TYR A 313 -7.77 15.84 -1.69
C TYR A 313 -6.85 17.01 -2.04
N GLU A 314 -6.74 17.99 -1.14
CA GLU A 314 -5.92 19.18 -1.32
C GLU A 314 -4.42 18.87 -1.34
N ALA A 315 -3.96 17.93 -0.50
CA ALA A 315 -2.60 17.43 -0.57
C ALA A 315 -2.29 16.82 -1.94
N MET A 316 -3.21 16.00 -2.45
CA MET A 316 -3.02 15.34 -3.73
C MET A 316 -3.06 16.31 -4.91
N LYS A 317 -4.02 17.22 -4.91
CA LYS A 317 -4.14 18.29 -5.90
C LYS A 317 -2.83 19.05 -6.08
N ARG A 318 -2.14 19.36 -4.97
CA ARG A 318 -0.81 20.01 -5.00
C ARG A 318 0.29 19.12 -5.57
N ILE A 319 0.25 17.81 -5.32
CA ILE A 319 1.21 16.85 -5.89
C ILE A 319 1.03 16.76 -7.41
N ILE A 320 -0.21 16.55 -7.87
CA ILE A 320 -0.55 16.47 -9.29
C ILE A 320 -0.18 17.77 -10.00
N ALA A 321 -0.51 18.93 -9.41
CA ALA A 321 -0.11 20.23 -9.97
C ALA A 321 1.40 20.29 -10.24
N LYS A 322 2.24 19.87 -9.29
CA LYS A 322 3.71 19.86 -9.48
C LYS A 322 4.19 18.94 -10.61
N GLN A 323 3.39 17.95 -11.00
CA GLN A 323 3.70 17.03 -12.10
C GLN A 323 3.19 17.54 -13.45
N CYS A 324 2.34 18.57 -13.48
CA CYS A 324 1.79 19.16 -14.69
C CYS A 324 2.65 20.36 -15.17
N SER A 325 2.80 20.52 -16.50
CA SER A 325 3.65 21.56 -17.11
C SER A 325 3.21 23.00 -16.80
N SER A 326 1.93 23.21 -16.47
CA SER A 326 1.35 24.50 -16.11
C SER A 326 1.03 24.66 -14.62
N PHE A 327 1.42 23.69 -13.79
CA PHE A 327 0.97 23.61 -12.39
C PHE A 327 -0.56 23.54 -12.23
N ASP A 328 -1.27 23.09 -13.27
CA ASP A 328 -2.72 22.95 -13.28
C ASP A 328 -3.11 21.46 -13.25
N PRO A 329 -3.76 20.97 -12.18
CA PRO A 329 -4.21 19.59 -12.08
C PRO A 329 -5.47 19.28 -12.92
N ASN A 330 -6.06 20.26 -13.65
CA ASN A 330 -7.29 20.10 -14.45
C ASN A 330 -8.47 19.59 -13.61
N GLU A 331 -8.71 20.25 -12.47
CA GLU A 331 -9.82 19.96 -11.56
C GLU A 331 -11.18 20.21 -12.22
N ARG A 332 -12.14 19.30 -12.00
CA ARG A 332 -13.49 19.37 -12.56
C ARG A 332 -14.54 18.95 -11.53
N GLU A 333 -15.67 19.64 -11.56
CA GLU A 333 -16.88 19.26 -10.83
C GLU A 333 -17.71 18.29 -11.70
N LEU A 334 -18.01 17.11 -11.17
CA LEU A 334 -18.70 16.02 -11.87
C LEU A 334 -19.82 15.43 -11.00
N PHE A 335 -20.81 14.82 -11.64
CA PHE A 335 -21.91 14.15 -10.95
C PHE A 335 -21.66 12.64 -10.82
N HIS A 336 -22.02 12.07 -9.66
CA HIS A 336 -22.00 10.64 -9.39
C HIS A 336 -23.31 10.21 -8.74
N GLY A 337 -24.06 9.33 -9.41
CA GLY A 337 -25.30 8.75 -8.89
C GLY A 337 -25.03 7.48 -8.07
N THR A 338 -25.67 7.32 -6.92
CA THR A 338 -25.51 6.17 -6.03
C THR A 338 -26.84 5.76 -5.38
N ASN A 339 -26.87 4.64 -4.66
CA ASN A 339 -28.01 4.23 -3.85
C ASN A 339 -27.99 4.95 -2.48
N GLY A 340 -29.15 5.04 -1.82
CA GLY A 340 -29.26 5.72 -0.53
C GLY A 340 -28.41 5.08 0.58
N GLU A 341 -28.22 3.76 0.54
CA GLU A 341 -27.45 3.01 1.53
C GLU A 341 -25.94 3.32 1.49
N ALA A 342 -25.42 3.77 0.34
CA ALA A 342 -24.00 4.11 0.18
C ALA A 342 -23.65 5.55 0.57
N ILE A 343 -24.64 6.41 0.88
CA ILE A 343 -24.40 7.82 1.19
C ILE A 343 -23.47 7.96 2.39
N ASP A 344 -23.75 7.24 3.48
CA ASP A 344 -22.92 7.29 4.69
C ASP A 344 -21.49 6.79 4.40
N GLY A 345 -21.36 5.72 3.63
CA GLY A 345 -20.05 5.18 3.22
C GLY A 345 -19.22 6.19 2.42
N ILE A 346 -19.83 6.87 1.44
CA ILE A 346 -19.17 7.89 0.61
C ILE A 346 -18.85 9.13 1.44
N ARG A 347 -19.77 9.56 2.30
CA ARG A 347 -19.57 10.70 3.20
C ARG A 347 -18.36 10.49 4.10
N ASP A 348 -18.20 9.27 4.63
CA ASP A 348 -17.20 8.96 5.64
C ASP A 348 -15.83 8.63 5.02
N ASN A 349 -15.84 7.93 3.87
CA ASN A 349 -14.64 7.33 3.29
C ASN A 349 -14.33 7.77 1.86
N GLY A 350 -15.18 8.59 1.25
CA GLY A 350 -15.04 8.96 -0.16
C GLY A 350 -15.51 7.85 -1.10
N PHE A 351 -15.17 7.98 -2.38
CA PHE A 351 -15.52 6.98 -3.38
C PHE A 351 -14.57 5.79 -3.27
N ASP A 352 -15.16 4.59 -3.28
CA ASP A 352 -14.44 3.34 -3.20
C ASP A 352 -14.86 2.45 -4.36
N ASP A 353 -13.92 2.24 -5.27
CA ASP A 353 -14.11 1.46 -6.49
C ASP A 353 -14.40 -0.02 -6.22
N ARG A 354 -14.17 -0.53 -4.99
CA ARG A 354 -14.55 -1.90 -4.57
C ARG A 354 -16.05 -2.13 -4.65
N PHE A 355 -16.85 -1.08 -4.46
CA PHE A 355 -18.31 -1.13 -4.55
C PHE A 355 -18.84 -0.88 -5.97
N SER A 356 -17.95 -0.56 -6.92
CA SER A 356 -18.33 -0.32 -8.31
C SER A 356 -18.64 -1.62 -9.06
N LYS A 357 -19.58 -1.53 -10.00
CA LYS A 357 -19.77 -2.57 -11.03
C LYS A 357 -18.79 -2.31 -12.17
N THR A 358 -18.30 -3.37 -12.82
CA THR A 358 -17.45 -3.22 -14.03
C THR A 358 -18.13 -2.31 -15.04
N GLY A 359 -17.46 -1.24 -15.44
CA GLY A 359 -17.91 -0.38 -16.52
C GLY A 359 -17.15 -0.65 -17.82
N ASN A 360 -17.64 -0.08 -18.92
CA ASN A 360 -16.98 -0.15 -20.23
C ASN A 360 -15.61 0.58 -20.28
N TRP A 361 -15.30 1.37 -19.26
CA TRP A 361 -14.13 2.27 -19.23
C TRP A 361 -13.22 2.05 -18.03
N GLY A 362 -13.43 0.99 -17.25
CA GLY A 362 -12.58 0.67 -16.10
C GLY A 362 -13.26 -0.14 -15.00
N LYS A 363 -12.42 -0.59 -14.05
CA LYS A 363 -12.79 -1.33 -12.85
C LYS A 363 -11.66 -1.37 -11.81
#